data_AF-A0A084JQ89-F1
#
_entry.id   AF-A0A084JQ89-F1
#
_cell.length_a   1.000
_cell.length_b   1.000
_cell.length_c   1.000
_cell.angle_alpha   90.00
_cell.angle_beta   90.00
_cell.angle_gamma   90.00
#
_symmetry.space_group_name_H-M   'P 1'
#
loop_
_entity.id
_entity.type
_entity.pdbx_description
1 polymer ?
#
loop_
_entity_poly.entity_id
_entity_poly.type
_entity_poly.pdbx_seq_one_letter_code
_entity_poly.pdbx_strand_id
1 'polypeptide(L)'
;MKNHSLFTTRELVLDALLSALLFVSQVSLSWLPNVELVSLLLILYTLVFRKHVWLILYVFVILEGLVYGFGLWWFSYLYVWPILPAAVFLIYKNNTPKPFGISLLSGIFGMLFGFFCAGFYLITGGPGAALTWWAAGIPYDIAHGTGNFFLSLILFQPLYRLLTSLKRGQSHQ
;
A
#
# COMPACT_ATOMS: atom_id res chain seq x y z
N MET A 1 -21.80 31.49 -4.31
CA MET A 1 -21.31 30.11 -4.53
C MET A 1 -20.50 29.71 -3.30
N LYS A 2 -21.00 28.79 -2.47
CA LYS A 2 -20.22 28.29 -1.33
C LYS A 2 -19.08 27.42 -1.88
N ASN A 3 -17.84 27.83 -1.63
CA ASN A 3 -16.66 27.02 -1.94
C ASN A 3 -16.72 25.79 -1.03
N HIS A 4 -17.24 24.67 -1.53
CA HIS A 4 -17.08 23.39 -0.86
C HIS A 4 -15.65 22.94 -1.14
N SER A 5 -14.69 23.40 -0.33
CA SER A 5 -13.36 22.79 -0.35
C SER A 5 -13.54 21.31 -0.02
N LEU A 6 -13.20 20.43 -0.97
CA LEU A 6 -13.30 18.98 -0.80
C LEU A 6 -12.46 18.46 0.38
N PHE A 7 -11.47 19.25 0.82
CA PHE A 7 -10.57 18.96 1.92
C PHE A 7 -10.37 20.21 2.78
N THR A 8 -10.31 20.02 4.09
CA THR A 8 -9.79 21.04 5.01
C THR A 8 -8.27 21.10 4.93
N THR A 9 -7.67 22.27 5.22
CA THR A 9 -6.20 22.41 5.29
C THR A 9 -5.57 21.38 6.24
N ARG A 10 -6.27 21.07 7.32
CA ARG A 10 -5.86 20.08 8.31
C ARG A 10 -5.80 18.66 7.73
N GLU A 11 -6.82 18.23 7.00
CA GLU A 11 -6.83 16.93 6.34
C GLU A 11 -5.73 16.81 5.29
N LEU A 12 -5.50 17.87 4.52
CA LEU A 12 -4.41 17.89 3.54
C LEU A 12 -3.03 17.72 4.18
N VAL A 13 -2.78 18.40 5.30
CA VAL A 13 -1.51 18.26 6.05
C VAL A 13 -1.36 16.86 6.64
N LEU A 14 -2.44 16.27 7.14
CA LEU A 14 -2.42 14.89 7.63
C LEU A 14 -2.12 13.89 6.50
N ASP A 15 -2.77 14.03 5.35
CA ASP A 15 -2.54 13.15 4.21
C ASP A 15 -1.09 13.29 3.70
N ALA A 16 -0.55 14.50 3.66
CA ALA A 16 0.86 14.74 3.33
C ALA A 16 1.82 14.05 4.33
N LEU A 17 1.55 14.16 5.63
CA LEU A 17 2.34 13.50 6.67
C LEU A 17 2.27 11.96 6.56
N LEU A 18 1.08 11.40 6.32
CA LEU A 18 0.89 9.96 6.15
C LEU A 18 1.59 9.45 4.88
N SER A 19 1.62 10.25 3.82
CA SER A 19 2.37 9.93 2.59
C SER A 19 3.88 9.91 2.84
N ALA A 20 4.39 10.91 3.56
CA ALA A 20 5.79 10.96 3.96
C ALA A 20 6.17 9.77 4.86
N LEU A 21 5.30 9.41 5.82
CA LEU A 21 5.51 8.25 6.68
C LEU A 21 5.53 6.94 5.88
N LEU A 22 4.63 6.79 4.90
CA LEU A 22 4.60 5.64 4.00
C LEU A 22 5.93 5.51 3.23
N PHE A 23 6.37 6.61 2.61
CA PHE A 23 7.62 6.66 1.84
C PHE A 23 8.85 6.40 2.73
N VAL A 24 8.99 7.10 3.86
CA VAL A 24 10.13 6.91 4.78
C VAL A 24 10.16 5.48 5.32
N SER A 25 9.01 4.86 5.59
CA SER A 25 8.96 3.46 6.03
C SER A 25 9.49 2.50 4.96
N GLN A 26 9.19 2.76 3.69
CA GLN A 26 9.73 2.00 2.55
C GLN A 26 11.25 2.17 2.46
N VAL A 27 11.72 3.42 2.45
CA VAL A 27 13.15 3.73 2.30
C VAL A 27 13.95 3.15 3.47
N SER A 28 13.43 3.26 4.69
CA SER A 28 14.10 2.76 5.91
C SER A 28 14.21 1.24 5.96
N LEU A 29 13.36 0.52 5.23
CA LEU A 29 13.39 -0.94 5.12
C LEU A 29 14.04 -1.44 3.84
N SER A 30 14.48 -0.55 2.95
CA SER A 30 15.07 -0.92 1.65
C SER A 30 16.34 -1.78 1.75
N TRP A 31 17.03 -1.76 2.90
CA TRP A 31 18.19 -2.62 3.16
C TRP A 31 17.81 -4.08 3.41
N LEU A 32 16.54 -4.36 3.76
CA LEU A 32 16.03 -5.69 4.02
C LEU A 32 15.26 -6.19 2.78
N PRO A 33 15.78 -7.19 2.04
CA PRO A 33 15.16 -7.62 0.80
C PRO A 33 13.75 -8.18 1.06
N ASN A 34 12.80 -7.77 0.22
CA ASN A 34 11.41 -8.25 0.20
C ASN A 34 10.58 -7.98 1.46
N VAL A 35 11.07 -7.18 2.42
CA VAL A 35 10.29 -6.77 3.60
C VAL A 35 9.92 -5.31 3.48
N GLU A 36 8.62 -5.01 3.57
CA GLU A 36 8.11 -3.65 3.50
C GLU A 36 6.99 -3.42 4.53
N LEU A 37 6.80 -2.17 4.93
CA LEU A 37 5.63 -1.74 5.70
C LEU A 37 4.52 -1.15 4.83
N VAL A 38 4.77 -0.96 3.52
CA VAL A 38 3.87 -0.22 2.63
C VAL A 38 2.51 -0.89 2.54
N SER A 39 2.47 -2.19 2.26
CA SER A 39 1.23 -2.97 2.23
C SER A 39 0.42 -2.84 3.53
N LEU A 40 1.05 -3.01 4.69
CA LEU A 40 0.38 -2.91 5.98
C LEU A 40 -0.18 -1.49 6.24
N LEU A 41 0.64 -0.46 5.98
CA LEU A 41 0.24 0.93 6.17
C LEU A 41 -0.91 1.33 5.24
N LEU A 42 -0.89 0.92 3.97
CA LEU A 42 -2.01 1.14 3.05
C LEU A 42 -3.30 0.49 3.53
N ILE A 43 -3.24 -0.75 4.05
CA ILE A 43 -4.41 -1.40 4.64
C ILE A 43 -4.94 -0.60 5.83
N LEU A 44 -4.06 -0.22 6.77
CA LEU A 44 -4.43 0.56 7.94
C LEU A 44 -5.04 1.92 7.57
N TYR A 45 -4.42 2.62 6.62
CA TYR A 45 -4.90 3.93 6.16
C TYR A 45 -6.25 3.81 5.46
N THR A 46 -6.46 2.73 4.70
CA THR A 46 -7.77 2.44 4.09
C THR A 46 -8.85 2.23 5.15
N LEU A 47 -8.56 1.45 6.20
CA LEU A 47 -9.53 1.16 7.26
C LEU A 47 -9.87 2.41 8.10
N VAL A 48 -8.85 3.20 8.46
CA VAL A 48 -8.98 4.34 9.38
C VAL A 48 -9.40 5.61 8.65
N PHE A 49 -8.73 5.98 7.56
CA PHE A 49 -8.95 7.24 6.83
C PHE A 49 -9.82 7.09 5.58
N ARG A 50 -10.19 5.86 5.20
CA ARG A 50 -11.12 5.60 4.08
C ARG A 50 -10.59 6.24 2.79
N LYS A 51 -11.38 7.12 2.16
CA LYS A 51 -11.09 7.63 0.80
C LYS A 51 -9.80 8.44 0.70
N HIS A 52 -9.28 8.98 1.80
CA HIS A 52 -8.02 9.73 1.83
C HIS A 52 -6.81 8.87 1.43
N VAL A 53 -6.90 7.54 1.58
CA VAL A 53 -5.80 6.63 1.21
C VAL A 53 -5.41 6.76 -0.26
N TRP A 54 -6.34 7.12 -1.14
CA TRP A 54 -6.04 7.30 -2.56
C TRP A 54 -5.09 8.47 -2.82
N LEU A 55 -5.29 9.59 -2.12
CA LEU A 55 -4.39 10.73 -2.21
C LEU A 55 -3.01 10.37 -1.64
N ILE A 56 -3.00 9.73 -0.47
CA ILE A 56 -1.77 9.28 0.19
C ILE A 56 -0.94 8.35 -0.72
N LEU A 57 -1.61 7.38 -1.33
CA LEU A 57 -1.01 6.39 -2.23
C LEU A 57 -0.36 7.05 -3.44
N TYR A 58 -1.05 7.97 -4.13
CA TYR A 58 -0.49 8.57 -5.33
C TYR A 58 0.62 9.59 -5.03
N VAL A 59 0.56 10.29 -3.89
CA VAL A 59 1.69 11.09 -3.42
C VAL A 59 2.90 10.20 -3.18
N PHE A 60 2.73 9.05 -2.52
CA PHE A 60 3.79 8.06 -2.35
C PHE A 60 4.36 7.57 -3.69
N VAL A 61 3.54 7.18 -4.65
CA VAL A 61 4.01 6.72 -5.98
C VAL A 61 4.79 7.84 -6.70
N ILE A 62 4.37 9.10 -6.59
CA ILE A 62 5.11 10.22 -7.17
C ILE A 62 6.47 10.39 -6.48
N LEU A 63 6.52 10.31 -5.14
CA LEU A 63 7.78 10.39 -4.39
C LEU A 63 8.76 9.27 -4.80
N GLU A 64 8.28 8.04 -4.97
CA GLU A 64 9.07 6.92 -5.50
C GLU A 64 9.70 7.27 -6.85
N GLY A 65 8.91 7.83 -7.78
CA GLY A 65 9.40 8.23 -9.10
C GLY A 65 10.40 9.40 -9.06
N LEU A 66 10.20 10.35 -8.15
CA LEU A 66 11.11 11.50 -7.97
C LEU A 66 12.45 11.10 -7.36
N VAL A 67 12.47 10.11 -6.46
CA VAL A 67 13.70 9.70 -5.75
C VAL A 67 14.45 8.60 -6.50
N TYR A 68 13.75 7.60 -7.05
CA TYR A 68 14.36 6.44 -7.72
C TYR A 68 14.30 6.50 -9.25
N GLY A 69 13.61 7.49 -9.81
CA GLY A 69 13.46 7.71 -11.25
C GLY A 69 12.24 7.01 -11.87
N PHE A 70 11.76 7.56 -12.97
CA PHE A 70 10.60 7.05 -13.71
C PHE A 70 10.97 5.92 -14.67
N GLY A 71 11.12 4.69 -14.15
CA GLY A 71 11.40 3.48 -14.93
C GLY A 71 10.13 2.68 -15.30
N LEU A 72 10.30 1.57 -16.04
CA LEU A 72 9.20 0.65 -16.37
C LEU A 72 8.47 0.13 -15.12
N TRP A 73 9.22 -0.12 -14.04
CA TRP A 73 8.67 -0.56 -12.74
C TRP A 73 7.71 0.48 -12.12
N TRP A 74 7.98 1.78 -12.33
CA TRP A 74 7.18 2.85 -11.76
C TRP A 74 5.77 2.89 -12.37
N PHE A 75 5.66 2.60 -13.68
CA PHE A 75 4.36 2.48 -14.34
C PHE A 75 3.55 1.30 -13.79
N SER A 76 4.20 0.20 -13.39
CA SER A 76 3.52 -0.89 -12.70
C SER A 76 2.89 -0.41 -11.38
N TYR A 77 3.60 0.42 -10.61
CA TYR A 77 3.14 0.89 -9.30
C TYR A 77 1.85 1.72 -9.38
N LEU A 78 1.60 2.42 -10.49
CA LEU A 78 0.38 3.21 -10.68
C LEU A 78 -0.89 2.36 -10.61
N TYR A 79 -0.85 1.09 -11.03
CA TYR A 79 -2.04 0.21 -11.01
C TYR A 79 -1.93 -0.92 -9.98
N VAL A 80 -0.74 -1.36 -9.61
CA VAL A 80 -0.56 -2.45 -8.62
C VAL A 80 -0.97 -1.98 -7.22
N TRP A 81 -0.46 -0.83 -6.76
CA TRP A 81 -0.75 -0.34 -5.41
C TRP A 81 -2.23 -0.10 -5.14
N PRO A 82 -3.01 0.49 -6.07
CA PRO A 82 -4.45 0.67 -5.89
C PRO A 82 -5.27 -0.60 -5.63
N ILE A 83 -4.81 -1.77 -6.10
CA ILE A 83 -5.51 -3.04 -5.92
C ILE A 83 -5.69 -3.36 -4.44
N LEU A 84 -4.69 -3.07 -3.60
CA LEU A 84 -4.72 -3.42 -2.18
C LEU A 84 -5.77 -2.59 -1.40
N PRO A 85 -5.78 -1.24 -1.42
CA PRO A 85 -6.85 -0.45 -0.83
C PRO A 85 -8.24 -0.81 -1.40
N ALA A 86 -8.35 -1.06 -2.72
CA ALA A 86 -9.62 -1.49 -3.32
C ALA A 86 -10.13 -2.80 -2.72
N ALA A 87 -9.26 -3.80 -2.57
CA ALA A 87 -9.59 -5.08 -1.96
C ALA A 87 -10.01 -4.90 -0.48
N VAL A 88 -9.29 -4.08 0.28
CA VAL A 88 -9.65 -3.76 1.67
C VAL A 88 -11.02 -3.10 1.74
N PHE A 89 -11.32 -2.13 0.87
CA PHE A 89 -12.64 -1.50 0.80
C PHE A 89 -13.74 -2.51 0.53
N LEU A 90 -13.54 -3.41 -0.43
CA LEU A 90 -14.56 -4.38 -0.81
C LEU A 90 -14.82 -5.41 0.31
N ILE A 91 -13.75 -5.96 0.89
CA ILE A 91 -13.82 -7.02 1.90
C ILE A 91 -14.31 -6.48 3.24
N TYR A 92 -13.83 -5.30 3.66
CA TYR A 92 -14.06 -4.75 5.00
C TYR A 92 -15.05 -3.58 5.04
N LYS A 93 -15.83 -3.36 3.97
CA LYS A 93 -16.91 -2.36 3.96
C LYS A 93 -17.89 -2.58 5.12
N ASN A 94 -18.29 -3.84 5.31
CA ASN A 94 -19.33 -4.27 6.25
C ASN A 94 -18.79 -5.27 7.30
N ASN A 95 -17.49 -5.56 7.28
CA ASN A 95 -16.87 -6.58 8.14
C ASN A 95 -15.90 -5.93 9.12
N THR A 96 -15.78 -6.52 10.31
CA THR A 96 -14.78 -6.08 11.29
C THR A 96 -13.41 -6.67 10.90
N PRO A 97 -12.36 -5.85 10.75
CA PRO A 97 -11.03 -6.34 10.39
C PRO A 97 -10.45 -7.15 11.55
N LYS A 98 -10.15 -8.43 11.30
CA LYS A 98 -9.46 -9.31 12.24
C LYS A 98 -7.99 -9.45 11.83
N PRO A 99 -7.03 -9.52 12.78
CA PRO A 99 -5.61 -9.59 12.45
C PRO A 99 -5.26 -10.69 11.45
N PHE A 100 -5.84 -11.89 11.62
CA PHE A 100 -5.59 -13.00 10.71
C PHE A 100 -6.09 -12.73 9.27
N GLY A 101 -7.32 -12.20 9.12
CA GLY A 101 -7.89 -11.91 7.80
C GLY A 101 -7.14 -10.79 7.07
N ILE A 102 -6.64 -9.79 7.82
CA ILE A 102 -5.81 -8.72 7.26
C ILE A 102 -4.45 -9.25 6.82
N SER A 103 -3.85 -10.13 7.64
CA SER A 103 -2.57 -10.75 7.34
C SER A 103 -2.65 -11.65 6.12
N LEU A 104 -3.72 -12.42 5.99
CA LEU A 104 -3.98 -13.23 4.80
C LEU A 104 -4.11 -12.36 3.55
N LEU A 105 -4.87 -11.25 3.62
CA LEU A 105 -4.99 -10.31 2.51
C LEU A 105 -3.63 -9.71 2.12
N SER A 106 -2.86 -9.24 3.11
CA SER A 106 -1.53 -8.65 2.90
C SER A 106 -0.55 -9.66 2.30
N GLY A 107 -0.58 -10.92 2.77
CA GLY A 107 0.29 -11.99 2.28
C GLY A 107 -0.06 -12.43 0.86
N ILE A 108 -1.35 -12.61 0.56
CA ILE A 108 -1.81 -12.94 -0.80
C ILE A 108 -1.45 -11.81 -1.77
N PHE A 109 -1.65 -10.55 -1.40
CA PHE A 109 -1.25 -9.43 -2.23
C PHE A 109 0.26 -9.44 -2.49
N GLY A 110 1.08 -9.67 -1.45
CA GLY A 110 2.53 -9.77 -1.61
C GLY A 110 2.97 -10.92 -2.54
N MET A 111 2.31 -12.09 -2.46
CA MET A 111 2.59 -13.21 -3.39
C MET A 111 2.19 -12.92 -4.83
N LEU A 112 1.21 -12.03 -5.05
CA LEU A 112 0.73 -11.66 -6.39
C LEU A 112 1.39 -10.39 -6.91
N PHE A 113 2.29 -9.76 -6.15
CA PHE A 113 2.85 -8.46 -6.48
C PHE A 113 3.66 -8.51 -7.79
N GLY A 114 4.58 -9.47 -7.91
CA GLY A 114 5.34 -9.72 -9.14
C GLY A 114 4.42 -10.09 -10.29
N PHE A 115 3.41 -10.94 -10.06
CA PHE A 115 2.41 -11.27 -11.09
C PHE A 115 1.73 -10.01 -11.66
N PHE A 116 1.29 -9.09 -10.80
CA PHE A 116 0.69 -7.84 -11.27
C PHE A 116 1.70 -6.94 -11.98
N CYS A 117 2.95 -6.85 -11.49
CA CYS A 117 4.00 -6.08 -12.14
C CYS A 117 4.32 -6.62 -13.55
N ALA A 118 4.33 -7.94 -13.73
CA ALA A 118 4.57 -8.60 -15.02
C ALA A 118 3.54 -8.21 -16.10
N GLY A 119 2.34 -7.77 -15.70
CA GLY A 119 1.31 -7.27 -16.62
C GLY A 119 1.78 -6.10 -17.50
N PHE A 120 2.63 -5.22 -16.99
CA PHE A 120 3.20 -4.12 -17.79
C PHE A 120 4.28 -4.62 -18.78
N TYR A 121 5.03 -5.66 -18.37
CA TYR A 121 6.02 -6.31 -19.23
C TYR A 121 5.37 -7.09 -20.38
N LEU A 122 4.12 -7.55 -20.21
CA LEU A 122 3.33 -8.18 -21.28
C LEU A 122 3.09 -7.20 -22.43
N ILE A 123 2.81 -5.93 -22.11
CA ILE A 123 2.52 -4.88 -23.09
C ILE A 123 3.80 -4.42 -23.79
N THR A 124 4.90 -4.31 -23.05
CA THR A 124 6.16 -3.72 -23.54
C THR A 124 7.10 -4.73 -24.21
N GLY A 125 7.14 -5.98 -23.73
CA GLY A 125 8.06 -7.02 -24.22
C GLY A 125 7.38 -8.30 -24.72
N GLY A 126 6.05 -8.38 -24.65
CA GLY A 126 5.27 -9.53 -25.10
C GLY A 126 5.19 -10.69 -24.10
N PRO A 127 4.42 -11.75 -24.42
CA PRO A 127 4.12 -12.85 -23.49
C PRO A 127 5.34 -13.62 -22.98
N GLY A 128 6.34 -13.82 -23.83
CA GLY A 128 7.58 -14.49 -23.45
C GLY A 128 8.37 -13.71 -22.39
N ALA A 129 8.55 -12.41 -22.60
CA ALA A 129 9.26 -11.54 -21.66
C ALA A 129 8.55 -11.45 -20.31
N ALA A 130 7.21 -11.31 -20.31
CA ALA A 130 6.41 -11.28 -19.09
C ALA A 130 6.51 -12.59 -18.30
N LEU A 131 6.40 -13.73 -18.98
CA LEU A 131 6.47 -15.04 -18.33
C LEU A 131 7.86 -15.30 -17.75
N THR A 132 8.93 -14.98 -18.48
CA THR A 132 10.30 -15.14 -17.99
C THR A 132 10.57 -14.24 -16.78
N TRP A 133 10.14 -12.97 -16.84
CA TRP A 133 10.31 -12.03 -15.74
C TRP A 133 9.53 -12.49 -14.49
N TRP A 134 8.27 -12.90 -14.66
CA TRP A 134 7.47 -13.39 -13.54
C TRP A 134 8.03 -14.68 -12.95
N ALA A 135 8.43 -15.65 -13.78
CA ALA A 135 9.02 -16.91 -13.31
C ALA A 135 10.30 -16.68 -12.49
N ALA A 136 11.14 -15.71 -12.89
CA ALA A 136 12.31 -15.30 -12.12
C ALA A 136 11.94 -14.58 -10.81
N GLY A 137 10.76 -13.95 -10.77
CA GLY A 137 10.21 -13.23 -9.61
C GLY A 137 9.62 -14.11 -8.51
N ILE A 138 9.26 -15.37 -8.80
CA ILE A 138 8.55 -16.27 -7.85
C ILE A 138 9.21 -16.37 -6.47
N PRO A 139 10.54 -16.55 -6.33
CA PRO A 139 11.16 -16.59 -5.00
C PRO A 139 10.99 -15.29 -4.22
N TYR A 140 11.04 -14.15 -4.92
CA TYR A 140 10.84 -12.83 -4.33
C TYR A 140 9.39 -12.63 -3.90
N ASP A 141 8.42 -13.05 -4.73
CA ASP A 141 6.99 -13.00 -4.42
C ASP A 141 6.65 -13.85 -3.17
N ILE A 142 7.23 -15.05 -3.05
CA ILE A 142 7.04 -15.91 -1.87
C ILE A 142 7.62 -15.24 -0.63
N ALA A 143 8.84 -14.71 -0.71
CA ALA A 143 9.48 -14.01 0.40
C ALA A 143 8.67 -12.78 0.81
N HIS A 144 8.22 -12.00 -0.16
CA HIS A 144 7.43 -10.79 0.04
C HIS A 144 6.07 -11.07 0.68
N GLY A 145 5.32 -12.03 0.12
CA GLY A 145 4.04 -12.47 0.67
C GLY A 145 4.16 -13.04 2.08
N THR A 146 5.17 -13.86 2.34
CA THR A 146 5.41 -14.42 3.68
C THR A 146 5.77 -13.34 4.69
N GLY A 147 6.67 -12.42 4.30
CA GLY A 147 7.04 -11.27 5.11
C GLY A 147 5.83 -10.41 5.46
N ASN A 148 5.03 -10.04 4.46
CA ASN A 148 3.81 -9.25 4.64
C ASN A 148 2.79 -9.94 5.54
N PHE A 149 2.62 -11.26 5.42
CA PHE A 149 1.73 -12.02 6.28
C PHE A 149 2.15 -11.92 7.76
N PHE A 150 3.40 -12.25 8.09
CA PHE A 150 3.86 -12.24 9.48
C PHE A 150 3.95 -10.82 10.06
N LEU A 151 4.44 -9.87 9.27
CA LEU A 151 4.55 -8.47 9.66
C LEU A 151 3.17 -7.90 10.00
N SER A 152 2.18 -8.14 9.12
CA SER A 152 0.79 -7.75 9.38
C SER A 152 0.23 -8.45 10.61
N LEU A 153 0.51 -9.74 10.81
CA LEU A 153 -0.05 -10.50 11.93
C LEU A 153 0.39 -9.93 13.28
N ILE A 154 1.64 -9.49 13.36
CA ILE A 154 2.25 -8.93 14.57
C ILE A 154 1.84 -7.46 14.76
N LEU A 155 1.93 -6.64 13.70
CA LEU A 155 1.87 -5.19 13.81
C LEU A 155 0.48 -4.60 13.53
N PHE A 156 -0.43 -5.33 12.91
CA PHE A 156 -1.76 -4.80 12.56
C PHE A 156 -2.51 -4.27 13.78
N GLN A 157 -2.66 -5.10 14.82
CA GLN A 157 -3.46 -4.74 15.99
C GLN A 157 -2.93 -3.52 16.76
N PRO A 158 -1.61 -3.43 17.11
CA PRO A 158 -1.10 -2.26 17.81
C PRO A 158 -1.21 -0.99 16.97
N LEU A 159 -0.87 -1.04 15.68
CA LEU A 159 -0.93 0.12 14.79
C LEU A 159 -2.37 0.58 14.52
N TYR A 160 -3.30 -0.36 14.34
CA TYR A 160 -4.72 -0.05 14.13
C TYR A 160 -5.32 0.67 15.34
N ARG A 161 -5.01 0.22 16.56
CA ARG A 161 -5.43 0.88 17.80
C ARG A 161 -4.84 2.28 17.92
N LEU A 162 -3.54 2.43 17.65
CA LEU A 162 -2.85 3.72 17.69
C LEU A 162 -3.50 4.73 16.73
N LEU A 163 -3.62 4.37 15.45
CA LEU A 163 -4.18 5.26 14.43
C LEU A 163 -5.65 5.61 14.69
N THR A 164 -6.45 4.65 15.17
CA THR A 164 -7.85 4.90 15.53
C THR A 164 -7.96 5.84 16.73
N SER A 165 -7.10 5.67 17.74
CA SER A 165 -7.04 6.54 18.92
C SER A 165 -6.67 7.97 18.52
N LEU A 166 -5.61 8.12 17.72
CA LEU A 166 -5.17 9.43 17.20
C LEU A 166 -6.29 10.09 16.40
N LYS A 167 -7.00 9.38 15.52
CA LYS A 167 -8.11 9.94 14.75
C LYS A 167 -9.29 10.40 15.64
N ARG A 168 -9.62 9.66 16.70
CA ARG A 168 -10.71 10.03 17.64
C ARG A 168 -10.36 11.24 18.49
N GLY A 169 -9.12 11.35 18.96
CA GLY A 169 -8.65 12.53 19.68
C GLY A 169 -8.77 13.82 18.87
N GLN A 170 -8.76 13.70 17.54
CA GLN A 170 -8.91 14.83 16.62
C GLN A 170 -10.35 15.22 16.30
N SER A 171 -11.34 14.34 16.50
CA SER A 171 -12.77 14.66 16.27
C SER A 171 -13.44 15.32 17.48
N HIS A 172 -12.74 15.40 18.62
CA HIS A 172 -13.20 16.03 19.86
C HIS A 172 -12.55 17.40 20.12
N GLN A 173 -11.78 17.92 19.16
CA GLN A 173 -11.27 19.29 19.12
C GLN A 173 -11.98 20.05 18.00
#